data_AF-A0A1G6NVP2-F1
#
_entry.id   AF-A0A1G6NVP2-F1
#
_cell.length_a   1.000
_cell.length_b   1.000
_cell.length_c   1.000
_cell.angle_alpha   90.00
_cell.angle_beta   90.00
_cell.angle_gamma   90.00
#
_symmetry.space_group_name_H-M   'P 1'
#
loop_
_entity.id
_entity.type
_entity.pdbx_description
1 polymer ?
#
loop_
_entity_poly.entity_id
_entity_poly.type
_entity_poly.pdbx_seq_one_letter_code
_entity_poly.pdbx_strand_id
1 'polypeptide(L)'
;MSPTTESSTVAQWASLIAQQKAEWDDWAESWDDSECSPAFATTQAGIICRVQLTSATFMATTTTIEHQLAVTPGKKGFIASSPPAEVSSLFAQTKTAAETVQREAEAWDAGGCSTTTGEGCASLTFAFDRAIGDLSKAFVGWSPYM
;
A
#
# COMPACT_ATOMS: atom_id res chain seq x y z
N MET A 1 7.00 -20.05 32.73
CA MET A 1 7.64 -19.89 31.41
C MET A 1 7.48 -18.44 31.03
N SER A 2 8.56 -17.66 31.06
CA SER A 2 8.52 -16.28 30.59
C SER A 2 8.30 -16.30 29.08
N PRO A 3 7.41 -15.47 28.52
CA PRO A 3 7.29 -15.36 27.08
C PRO A 3 8.61 -14.79 26.58
N THR A 4 9.37 -15.58 25.82
CA THR A 4 10.48 -15.06 25.04
C THR A 4 9.86 -14.02 24.12
N THR A 5 10.07 -12.74 24.39
CA THR A 5 9.77 -11.70 23.42
C THR A 5 10.59 -12.05 22.20
N GLU A 6 9.95 -12.57 21.15
CA GLU A 6 10.65 -12.92 19.91
C GLU A 6 11.28 -11.63 19.38
N SER A 7 12.60 -11.54 19.55
CA SER A 7 13.35 -10.36 19.17
C SER A 7 13.54 -10.37 17.66
N SER A 8 12.99 -9.38 16.98
CA SER A 8 13.31 -9.08 15.59
C SER A 8 14.35 -7.96 15.50
N THR A 9 14.96 -7.80 14.34
CA THR A 9 15.93 -6.75 14.04
C THR A 9 15.30 -5.67 13.17
N VAL A 10 15.79 -4.44 13.26
CA VAL A 10 15.38 -3.33 12.37
C VAL A 10 15.52 -3.74 10.89
N ALA A 11 16.59 -4.44 10.54
CA ALA A 11 16.86 -4.89 9.19
C ALA A 11 15.79 -5.85 8.64
N GLN A 12 15.19 -6.71 9.47
CA GLN A 12 14.11 -7.60 9.01
C GLN A 12 12.86 -6.81 8.62
N TRP A 13 12.49 -5.80 9.41
CA TRP A 13 11.36 -4.93 9.09
C TRP A 13 11.66 -4.03 7.90
N ALA A 14 12.85 -3.43 7.85
CA ALA A 14 13.27 -2.62 6.72
C ALA A 14 13.29 -3.43 5.41
N SER A 15 13.70 -4.69 5.44
CA SER A 15 13.69 -5.56 4.24
C SER A 15 12.28 -5.86 3.73
N LEU A 16 11.31 -6.07 4.62
CA LEU A 16 9.89 -6.20 4.25
C LEU A 16 9.40 -4.92 3.57
N ILE A 17 9.66 -3.77 4.19
CA ILE A 17 9.21 -2.48 3.67
C ILE A 17 9.91 -2.11 2.36
N ALA A 18 11.20 -2.45 2.20
CA ALA A 18 11.94 -2.21 0.97
C ALA A 18 11.37 -2.98 -0.23
N GLN A 19 10.94 -4.23 -0.02
CA GLN A 19 10.30 -5.03 -1.08
C GLN A 19 8.97 -4.39 -1.51
N GLN A 20 8.13 -4.03 -0.55
CA GLN A 20 6.85 -3.36 -0.83
C GLN A 20 7.06 -2.02 -1.51
N LYS A 21 8.03 -1.22 -1.03
CA LYS A 21 8.39 0.05 -1.64
C LYS A 21 8.76 -0.13 -3.12
N ALA A 22 9.61 -1.11 -3.43
CA ALA A 22 10.02 -1.36 -4.81
C ALA A 22 8.82 -1.67 -5.72
N GLU A 23 7.88 -2.51 -5.27
CA GLU A 23 6.67 -2.80 -6.04
C GLU A 23 5.79 -1.56 -6.27
N TRP A 24 5.62 -0.73 -5.24
CA TRP A 24 4.85 0.52 -5.34
C TRP A 24 5.56 1.60 -6.16
N ASP A 25 6.89 1.65 -6.14
CA ASP A 25 7.69 2.54 -6.99
C ASP A 25 7.55 2.10 -8.46
N ASP A 26 7.66 0.80 -8.77
CA ASP A 26 7.44 0.26 -10.13
C ASP A 26 6.03 0.58 -10.64
N TRP A 27 5.01 0.48 -9.77
CA TRP A 27 3.66 0.88 -10.12
C TRP A 27 3.55 2.38 -10.41
N ALA A 28 4.18 3.22 -9.58
CA ALA A 28 4.17 4.67 -9.75
C ALA A 28 4.88 5.09 -11.05
N GLU A 29 5.99 4.44 -11.40
CA GLU A 29 6.66 4.64 -12.69
C GLU A 29 5.72 4.27 -13.86
N SER A 30 5.01 3.15 -13.77
CA SER A 30 4.07 2.74 -14.82
C SER A 30 2.85 3.67 -14.94
N TRP A 31 2.40 4.22 -13.81
CA TRP A 31 1.35 5.24 -13.76
C TRP A 31 1.80 6.52 -14.48
N ASP A 32 3.00 7.02 -14.16
CA ASP A 32 3.55 8.22 -14.76
C ASP A 32 3.88 8.03 -16.26
N ASP A 33 4.47 6.90 -16.65
CA ASP A 33 4.77 6.54 -18.05
C ASP A 33 3.51 6.46 -18.93
N SER A 34 2.38 6.10 -18.32
CA SER A 34 1.08 6.06 -19.00
C SER A 34 0.38 7.43 -19.05
N GLU A 35 1.05 8.49 -18.62
CA GLU A 35 0.51 9.85 -18.44
C GLU A 35 -0.77 9.85 -17.59
N CYS A 36 -0.83 8.96 -16.60
CA CYS A 36 -2.03 8.79 -15.81
C CYS A 36 -2.22 9.90 -14.79
N SER A 37 -3.49 10.21 -14.57
CA SER A 37 -3.92 11.09 -13.49
C SER A 37 -5.32 10.66 -13.03
N PRO A 38 -5.70 11.01 -11.79
CA PRO A 38 -7.06 10.73 -11.30
C PRO A 38 -8.14 11.32 -12.21
N ALA A 39 -7.91 12.53 -12.72
CA ALA A 39 -8.80 13.17 -13.66
C ALA A 39 -8.92 12.37 -14.96
N PHE A 40 -7.79 11.98 -15.55
CA PHE A 40 -7.79 11.25 -16.81
C PHE A 40 -8.42 9.85 -16.69
N ALA A 41 -8.17 9.14 -15.58
CA ALA A 41 -8.75 7.83 -15.28
C ALA A 41 -10.30 7.83 -15.27
N THR A 42 -10.91 8.98 -15.00
CA THR A 42 -12.38 9.13 -14.96
C THR A 42 -13.00 9.41 -16.34
N THR A 43 -12.19 9.56 -17.38
CA THR A 43 -12.65 9.76 -18.76
C THR A 43 -12.81 8.44 -19.51
N GLN A 44 -13.62 8.39 -20.57
CA GLN A 44 -13.74 7.15 -21.38
C GLN A 44 -12.38 6.67 -21.93
N ALA A 45 -11.51 7.60 -22.35
CA ALA A 45 -10.18 7.32 -22.89
C ALA A 45 -9.16 6.86 -21.82
N GLY A 46 -9.42 7.14 -20.54
CA GLY A 46 -8.53 6.78 -19.41
C GLY A 46 -8.55 5.31 -19.01
N ILE A 47 -8.84 4.39 -19.94
CA ILE A 47 -8.93 2.95 -19.63
C ILE A 47 -7.62 2.39 -19.10
N ILE A 48 -6.48 2.83 -19.62
CA ILE A 48 -5.17 2.39 -19.14
C ILE A 48 -4.96 2.79 -17.67
N CYS A 49 -5.38 3.98 -17.27
CA CYS A 49 -5.28 4.43 -15.89
C CYS A 49 -6.24 3.70 -14.95
N ARG A 50 -7.44 3.33 -15.42
CA ARG A 50 -8.31 2.44 -14.63
C ARG A 50 -7.70 1.06 -14.43
N VAL A 51 -7.02 0.51 -15.43
CA VAL A 51 -6.29 -0.76 -15.30
C VAL A 51 -5.16 -0.63 -14.28
N GLN A 52 -4.41 0.47 -14.28
CA GLN A 52 -3.38 0.74 -13.26
C GLN A 52 -3.97 0.91 -11.86
N LEU A 53 -5.12 1.56 -11.70
CA LEU A 53 -5.80 1.62 -10.40
C LEU A 53 -6.30 0.24 -9.96
N THR A 54 -6.72 -0.58 -10.92
CA THR A 54 -7.14 -1.96 -10.64
C THR A 54 -5.95 -2.80 -10.14
N SER A 55 -4.76 -2.66 -10.74
CA SER A 55 -3.56 -3.32 -10.21
C SER A 55 -3.19 -2.78 -8.81
N ALA A 56 -3.31 -1.47 -8.58
CA ALA A 56 -3.11 -0.89 -7.26
C ALA A 56 -4.05 -1.48 -6.19
N THR A 57 -5.30 -1.83 -6.54
CA THR A 57 -6.23 -2.50 -5.61
C THR A 57 -5.70 -3.85 -5.14
N PHE A 58 -5.15 -4.66 -6.05
CA PHE A 58 -4.52 -5.93 -5.70
C PHE A 58 -3.27 -5.72 -4.84
N MET A 59 -2.42 -4.74 -5.20
CA MET A 59 -1.22 -4.42 -4.43
C MET A 59 -1.54 -3.92 -3.02
N ALA A 60 -2.59 -3.11 -2.86
CA ALA A 60 -3.06 -2.64 -1.57
C ALA A 60 -3.47 -3.79 -0.65
N THR A 61 -4.21 -4.75 -1.21
CA THR A 61 -4.63 -5.95 -0.48
C THR A 61 -3.42 -6.79 -0.07
N THR A 62 -2.48 -7.02 -0.98
CA THR A 62 -1.26 -7.80 -0.71
C THR A 62 -0.40 -7.12 0.35
N THR A 63 -0.18 -5.81 0.26
CA THR A 63 0.62 -5.03 1.22
C THR A 63 0.07 -5.16 2.64
N THR A 64 -1.26 -5.01 2.81
CA THR A 64 -1.90 -5.18 4.12
C THR A 64 -1.79 -6.62 4.64
N ILE A 65 -1.97 -7.62 3.76
CA ILE A 65 -1.81 -9.04 4.13
C ILE A 65 -0.39 -9.28 4.62
N GLU A 66 0.63 -8.79 3.94
CA GLU A 66 2.03 -8.94 4.34
C GLU A 66 2.33 -8.31 5.69
N HIS A 67 1.81 -7.10 5.95
CA HIS A 67 1.92 -6.48 7.28
C HIS A 67 1.25 -7.32 8.35
N GLN A 68 0.10 -7.93 8.05
CA GLN A 68 -0.58 -8.84 8.98
C GLN A 68 0.22 -10.12 9.21
N LEU A 69 0.78 -10.73 8.16
CA LEU A 69 1.59 -11.94 8.24
C LEU A 69 2.84 -11.69 9.07
N ALA A 70 3.52 -10.55 8.88
CA ALA A 70 4.72 -10.16 9.61
C ALA A 70 4.55 -10.17 11.14
N VAL A 71 3.34 -9.88 11.63
CA VAL A 71 3.02 -9.83 13.07
C VAL A 71 2.22 -11.02 13.61
N THR A 72 1.84 -11.99 12.77
CA THR A 72 1.00 -13.13 13.19
C THR A 72 1.82 -14.41 13.39
N PRO A 73 2.02 -14.87 14.65
CA PRO A 73 2.80 -16.07 14.93
C PRO A 73 2.31 -17.31 14.17
N GLY A 74 3.26 -18.11 13.67
CA GLY A 74 2.96 -19.35 12.94
C GLY A 74 2.52 -19.17 11.49
N LYS A 75 2.52 -17.95 10.94
CA LYS A 75 2.26 -17.69 9.52
C LYS A 75 3.56 -17.65 8.71
N LYS A 76 3.49 -18.05 7.44
CA LYS A 76 4.58 -17.83 6.49
C LYS A 76 4.73 -16.33 6.26
N GLY A 77 5.92 -15.79 6.52
CA GLY A 77 6.17 -14.34 6.52
C GLY A 77 6.19 -13.70 7.90
N PHE A 78 5.93 -14.45 8.97
CA PHE A 78 6.05 -13.94 10.34
C PHE A 78 7.48 -13.51 10.67
N ILE A 79 7.62 -12.30 11.23
CA ILE A 79 8.89 -11.71 11.68
C ILE A 79 8.92 -11.71 13.21
N ALA A 80 7.97 -11.01 13.83
CA ALA A 80 7.78 -10.94 15.28
C ALA A 80 6.43 -10.26 15.59
N SER A 81 5.87 -10.50 16.78
CA SER A 81 4.61 -9.89 17.23
C SER A 81 4.66 -8.36 17.31
N SER A 82 5.84 -7.77 17.41
CA SER A 82 6.04 -6.32 17.42
C SER A 82 7.42 -5.95 16.85
N PRO A 83 7.54 -4.84 16.10
CA PRO A 83 8.84 -4.31 15.68
C PRO A 83 9.68 -3.80 16.87
N PRO A 84 11.01 -3.66 16.71
CA PRO A 84 11.85 -2.92 17.65
C PRO A 84 11.34 -1.50 17.88
N ALA A 85 11.53 -0.97 19.09
CA ALA A 85 11.02 0.34 19.48
C ALA A 85 11.41 1.46 18.50
N GLU A 86 12.63 1.40 17.97
CA GLU A 86 13.20 2.33 16.99
C GLU A 86 12.35 2.51 15.72
N VAL A 87 11.78 1.43 15.18
CA VAL A 87 10.97 1.44 13.96
C VAL A 87 9.48 1.15 14.20
N SER A 88 9.07 0.94 15.44
CA SER A 88 7.69 0.61 15.81
C SER A 88 6.68 1.65 15.31
N SER A 89 7.01 2.94 15.43
CA SER A 89 6.15 4.03 14.98
C SER A 89 6.11 4.15 13.45
N LEU A 90 7.24 3.93 12.77
CA LEU A 90 7.33 3.92 11.31
C LEU A 90 6.51 2.79 10.70
N PHE A 91 6.60 1.60 11.29
CA PHE A 91 5.78 0.45 10.87
C PHE A 91 4.30 0.70 11.10
N ALA A 92 3.91 1.24 12.26
CA ALA A 92 2.52 1.59 12.52
C ALA A 92 1.98 2.60 11.49
N GLN A 93 2.74 3.65 11.18
CA GLN A 93 2.35 4.65 10.17
C GLN A 93 2.21 4.03 8.77
N THR A 94 3.17 3.20 8.37
CA THR A 94 3.16 2.52 7.06
C THR A 94 1.97 1.57 6.94
N LYS A 95 1.70 0.81 8.01
CA LYS A 95 0.54 -0.07 8.10
C LYS A 95 -0.77 0.70 7.98
N THR A 96 -0.95 1.79 8.72
CA THR A 96 -2.15 2.63 8.64
C THR A 96 -2.33 3.26 7.25
N ALA A 97 -1.24 3.64 6.60
CA ALA A 97 -1.29 4.13 5.23
C ALA A 97 -1.73 3.02 4.26
N ALA A 98 -1.16 1.81 4.36
CA ALA A 98 -1.56 0.67 3.54
C ALA A 98 -3.03 0.27 3.75
N GLU A 99 -3.50 0.22 5.00
CA GLU A 99 -4.91 -0.02 5.33
C GLU A 99 -5.83 1.06 4.75
N THR A 100 -5.35 2.32 4.68
CA THR A 100 -6.09 3.41 4.04
C THR A 100 -6.15 3.24 2.53
N VAL A 101 -5.03 2.92 1.87
CA VAL A 101 -5.00 2.59 0.44
C VAL A 101 -5.98 1.46 0.13
N GLN A 102 -5.95 0.37 0.90
CA GLN A 102 -6.87 -0.75 0.72
C GLN A 102 -8.33 -0.32 0.85
N ARG A 103 -8.68 0.44 1.90
CA ARG A 103 -10.05 0.92 2.11
C ARG A 103 -10.54 1.81 0.95
N GLU A 104 -9.71 2.74 0.48
CA GLU A 104 -10.09 3.61 -0.65
C GLU A 104 -10.16 2.81 -1.97
N ALA A 105 -9.31 1.80 -2.16
CA ALA A 105 -9.37 0.88 -3.28
C ALA A 105 -10.67 0.06 -3.30
N GLU A 106 -11.07 -0.47 -2.15
CA GLU A 106 -12.33 -1.20 -1.96
C GLU A 106 -13.54 -0.29 -2.23
N ALA A 107 -13.50 0.97 -1.76
CA ALA A 107 -14.55 1.94 -2.03
C ALA A 107 -14.63 2.31 -3.52
N TRP A 108 -13.48 2.47 -4.19
CA TRP A 108 -13.39 2.74 -5.62
C TRP A 108 -13.95 1.58 -6.46
N ASP A 109 -13.59 0.34 -6.14
CA ASP A 109 -14.10 -0.84 -6.84
C ASP A 109 -15.59 -1.10 -6.55
N ALA A 110 -16.02 -0.96 -5.29
CA ALA A 110 -17.44 -1.07 -4.91
C ALA A 110 -18.31 0.02 -5.57
N GLY A 111 -17.73 1.19 -5.86
CA GLY A 111 -18.35 2.24 -6.67
C GLY A 111 -18.46 1.91 -8.16
N GLY A 112 -17.92 0.78 -8.62
CA GLY A 112 -17.92 0.37 -10.02
C GLY A 112 -16.95 1.16 -10.91
N CYS A 113 -15.96 1.83 -10.31
CA CYS A 113 -15.06 2.74 -11.02
C CYS A 113 -13.97 2.01 -11.82
N SER A 114 -13.79 0.72 -11.58
CA SER A 114 -12.95 -0.18 -12.39
C SER A 114 -13.53 -0.42 -13.79
N THR A 115 -14.86 -0.36 -13.93
CA THR A 115 -15.57 -0.72 -15.17
C THR A 115 -16.37 0.42 -15.78
N THR A 116 -16.61 1.49 -15.03
CA THR A 116 -17.43 2.63 -15.47
C THR A 116 -16.76 3.97 -15.19
N THR A 117 -17.27 5.03 -15.82
CA THR A 117 -16.91 6.42 -15.55
C THR A 117 -18.07 7.17 -14.88
N GLY A 118 -18.86 6.46 -14.05
CA GLY A 118 -20.13 6.95 -13.49
C GLY A 118 -19.99 8.08 -12.47
N GLU A 119 -21.14 8.61 -12.02
CA GLU A 119 -21.20 9.64 -10.98
C GLU A 119 -20.50 9.16 -9.70
N GLY A 120 -19.64 10.00 -9.13
CA GLY A 120 -18.88 9.70 -7.91
C GLY A 120 -17.50 9.08 -8.13
N CYS A 121 -17.21 8.53 -9.32
CA CYS A 121 -15.91 7.92 -9.59
C CYS A 121 -14.75 8.91 -9.56
N ALA A 122 -14.99 10.18 -9.89
CA ALA A 122 -13.97 11.22 -9.73
C ALA A 122 -13.49 11.29 -8.28
N SER A 123 -14.40 11.55 -7.33
CA SER A 123 -14.05 11.68 -5.92
C SER A 123 -13.38 10.43 -5.35
N LEU A 124 -13.86 9.24 -5.69
CA LEU A 124 -13.26 7.98 -5.26
C LEU A 124 -11.86 7.78 -5.83
N THR A 125 -11.67 8.11 -7.11
CA THR A 125 -10.35 7.99 -7.77
C THR A 125 -9.33 8.95 -7.14
N PHE A 126 -9.73 10.19 -6.85
CA PHE A 126 -8.88 11.16 -6.17
C PHE A 126 -8.54 10.74 -4.72
N ALA A 127 -9.50 10.14 -4.00
CA ALA A 127 -9.25 9.63 -2.65
C ALA A 127 -8.25 8.47 -2.67
N PHE A 128 -8.41 7.56 -3.62
CA PHE A 128 -7.52 6.41 -3.79
C PHE A 128 -6.08 6.84 -4.17
N ASP A 129 -5.93 7.68 -5.19
CA ASP A 129 -4.63 8.24 -5.60
C ASP A 129 -3.92 8.97 -4.45
N ARG A 130 -4.66 9.79 -3.69
CA ARG A 130 -4.11 10.45 -2.51
C ARG A 130 -3.61 9.46 -1.46
N ALA A 131 -4.37 8.40 -1.20
CA ALA A 131 -3.97 7.37 -0.25
C ALA A 131 -2.67 6.70 -0.70
N ILE A 132 -2.52 6.40 -2.00
CA ILE A 132 -1.28 5.83 -2.56
C ILE A 132 -0.11 6.80 -2.35
N GLY A 133 -0.32 8.10 -2.60
CA GLY A 133 0.68 9.13 -2.34
C GLY A 133 1.09 9.22 -0.86
N ASP A 134 0.16 9.01 0.07
CA ASP A 134 0.46 8.99 1.51
C ASP A 134 1.20 7.71 1.93
N LEU A 135 0.90 6.55 1.32
CA LEU A 135 1.67 5.33 1.49
C LEU A 135 3.11 5.48 0.96
N SER A 136 3.29 6.09 -0.21
CA SER A 136 4.62 6.40 -0.76
C SER A 136 5.46 7.26 0.19
N LYS A 137 4.86 8.30 0.80
CA LYS A 137 5.53 9.10 1.84
C LYS A 137 5.89 8.27 3.08
N ALA A 138 5.01 7.36 3.49
CA ALA A 138 5.31 6.47 4.61
C ALA A 138 6.52 5.59 4.32
N PHE A 139 6.65 5.05 3.10
CA PHE A 139 7.84 4.32 2.66
C PHE A 139 9.11 5.17 2.65
N VAL A 140 9.04 6.44 2.24
CA VAL A 140 10.19 7.38 2.32
C VAL A 140 10.68 7.56 3.77
N GLY A 141 9.79 7.48 4.77
CA GLY A 141 10.16 7.54 6.18
C GLY A 141 11.15 6.45 6.63
N TRP A 142 11.28 5.38 5.86
CA TRP A 142 12.18 4.26 6.13
C TRP A 142 13.56 4.38 5.48
N SER A 143 13.81 5.41 4.66
CA SER A 143 15.10 5.58 3.96
C SER A 143 16.36 5.49 4.84
N PRO A 144 16.37 5.91 6.13
CA PRO A 144 17.54 5.72 6.99
C PRO A 144 17.89 4.26 7.33
N TYR A 145 16.98 3.31 7.06
CA TYR A 145 17.09 1.91 7.43
C TYR A 145 17.21 0.96 6.22
N MET A 146 17.11 1.50 5.00
CA MET A 146 17.27 0.78 3.71
C MET A 146 18.60 1.14 3.07
#